data_AF-A0A0Q7DI86-F1
#
_entry.id   AF-A0A0Q7DI86-F1
#
_cell.length_a   1.000
_cell.length_b   1.000
_cell.length_c   1.000
_cell.angle_alpha   90.00
_cell.angle_beta   90.00
_cell.angle_gamma   90.00
#
_symmetry.space_group_name_H-M   'P 1'
#
loop_
_entity.id
_entity.type
_entity.pdbx_description
1 polymer ?
#
loop_
_entity_poly.entity_id
_entity_poly.type
_entity_poly.pdbx_seq_one_letter_code
_entity_poly.pdbx_strand_id
1 'polypeptide(L)'
;MAKYWFARRFPVGHPRNAMTPVSREGWLVAWAFVASMAVGGLAFLGLALAGSALLGIAIFVVLAASGMGLFIGLASRKGDALHTAGDYRSGRVSNEAAP
;
A
#
# COMPACT_ATOMS: atom_id res chain seq x y z
N MET A 1 -2.84 21.17 7.86
CA MET A 1 -3.94 20.18 7.81
C MET A 1 -3.34 18.80 7.53
N ALA A 2 -3.80 17.75 8.21
CA ALA A 2 -3.41 16.39 7.83
C ALA A 2 -3.96 16.08 6.43
N LYS A 3 -3.29 15.26 5.63
CA LYS A 3 -3.76 14.87 4.30
C LYS A 3 -4.07 13.38 4.30
N TYR A 4 -5.24 13.00 3.81
CA TYR A 4 -5.58 11.60 3.62
C TYR A 4 -4.90 11.07 2.36
N TRP A 5 -4.22 9.95 2.52
CA TRP A 5 -3.51 9.27 1.42
C TRP A 5 -4.34 8.12 0.87
N PHE A 6 -5.11 7.49 1.75
CA PHE A 6 -5.96 6.35 1.46
C PHE A 6 -7.39 6.63 1.91
N ALA A 7 -8.35 5.98 1.27
CA ALA A 7 -9.75 6.00 1.65
C ALA A 7 -10.34 4.61 1.54
N ARG A 8 -11.51 4.40 2.13
CA ARG A 8 -12.21 3.11 1.99
C ARG A 8 -12.57 2.86 0.54
N ARG A 9 -12.44 1.62 0.10
CA ARG A 9 -12.99 1.18 -1.18
C ARG A 9 -14.49 0.89 -1.09
N PHE A 10 -14.94 0.47 0.09
CA PHE A 10 -16.32 0.07 0.35
C PHE A 10 -16.93 0.92 1.48
N PRO A 11 -18.25 1.19 1.43
CA PRO A 11 -18.92 1.96 2.47
C PRO A 11 -18.82 1.32 3.86
N VAL A 12 -19.09 2.12 4.88
CA VAL A 12 -19.18 1.65 6.27
C VAL A 12 -20.27 0.57 6.36
N GLY A 13 -19.97 -0.53 7.06
CA GLY A 13 -20.88 -1.69 7.19
C GLY A 13 -20.71 -2.77 6.11
N HIS A 14 -19.92 -2.54 5.06
CA HIS A 14 -19.63 -3.60 4.08
C HIS A 14 -18.70 -4.67 4.70
N PRO A 15 -18.89 -5.98 4.44
CA PRO A 15 -18.05 -7.07 4.99
C PRO A 15 -16.58 -7.02 4.55
N ARG A 16 -16.24 -6.13 3.59
CA ARG A 16 -14.89 -5.99 3.05
C ARG A 16 -14.31 -4.69 3.57
N ASN A 17 -13.22 -4.79 4.32
CA ASN A 17 -12.47 -3.63 4.79
C ASN A 17 -11.19 -3.48 3.97
N ALA A 18 -11.30 -2.78 2.84
CA ALA A 18 -10.17 -2.51 1.96
C ALA A 18 -10.01 -1.01 1.77
N MET A 19 -8.76 -0.55 1.73
CA MET A 19 -8.41 0.83 1.42
C MET A 19 -7.84 0.95 0.01
N THR A 20 -7.96 2.14 -0.57
CA THR A 20 -7.41 2.47 -1.88
C THR A 20 -6.78 3.86 -1.85
N PRO A 21 -5.68 4.10 -2.57
CA PRO A 21 -5.04 5.39 -2.60
C PRO A 21 -5.93 6.45 -3.28
N VAL A 22 -6.04 7.62 -2.64
CA VAL A 22 -6.80 8.78 -3.14
C VAL A 22 -5.91 9.99 -3.40
N SER A 23 -4.67 9.98 -2.89
CA SER A 23 -3.67 11.03 -3.11
C SER A 23 -2.45 10.53 -3.89
N ARG A 24 -1.63 11.46 -4.39
CA ARG A 24 -0.35 11.14 -5.05
C ARG A 24 0.59 10.39 -4.12
N GLU A 25 0.63 10.74 -2.84
CA GLU A 25 1.45 10.08 -1.82
C GLU A 25 1.00 8.63 -1.59
N GLY A 26 -0.32 8.39 -1.50
CA GLY A 26 -0.86 7.04 -1.42
C GLY A 26 -0.47 6.17 -2.63
N TRP A 27 -0.52 6.75 -3.83
CA TRP A 27 -0.06 6.08 -5.05
C TRP A 27 1.45 5.82 -5.06
N LEU A 28 2.28 6.75 -4.60
CA LEU A 28 3.72 6.54 -4.47
C LEU A 28 4.04 5.38 -3.53
N VAL A 29 3.34 5.27 -2.40
CA VAL A 29 3.51 4.17 -1.45
C VAL A 29 3.09 2.83 -2.08
N ALA A 30 2.00 2.81 -2.86
CA ALA A 30 1.58 1.62 -3.61
C ALA A 30 2.62 1.19 -4.65
N TRP A 31 3.13 2.14 -5.45
CA TRP A 31 4.18 1.86 -6.43
C TRP A 31 5.49 1.42 -5.79
N ALA A 32 5.88 2.01 -4.65
CA ALA A 32 7.06 1.59 -3.91
C ALA A 32 6.95 0.14 -3.42
N PHE A 33 5.77 -0.29 -2.97
CA PHE A 33 5.52 -1.68 -2.60
C PHE A 33 5.60 -2.62 -3.83
N VAL A 34 5.01 -2.26 -4.96
CA VAL A 34 5.12 -3.06 -6.19
C VAL A 34 6.58 -3.16 -6.65
N ALA A 35 7.32 -2.05 -6.61
CA ALA A 35 8.73 -2.02 -6.95
C ALA A 35 9.57 -2.89 -6.00
N SER A 36 9.30 -2.87 -4.68
CA SER A 36 10.00 -3.74 -3.74
C SER A 36 9.74 -5.22 -4.01
N MET A 37 8.54 -5.59 -4.46
CA MET A 37 8.19 -6.96 -4.84
C MET A 37 8.91 -7.39 -6.12
N ALA A 38 8.99 -6.51 -7.11
CA ALA A 38 9.75 -6.77 -8.33
C ALA A 38 11.25 -6.96 -8.02
N VAL A 39 11.84 -6.08 -7.21
CA VAL A 39 13.26 -6.18 -6.81
C VAL A 39 13.50 -7.47 -6.03
N GLY A 40 12.65 -7.81 -5.06
CA GLY A 40 12.78 -9.04 -4.31
C GLY A 40 12.65 -10.29 -5.19
N GLY A 41 11.70 -10.29 -6.12
CA GLY A 41 11.49 -11.41 -7.06
C GLY A 41 12.69 -11.61 -8.00
N LEU A 42 13.26 -10.51 -8.52
CA LEU A 42 14.47 -10.56 -9.34
C LEU A 42 15.70 -11.01 -8.54
N ALA A 43 15.84 -10.55 -7.29
CA ALA A 43 16.92 -10.99 -6.42
C ALA A 43 16.82 -12.49 -6.10
N PHE A 44 15.62 -12.97 -5.78
CA PHE A 44 15.36 -14.39 -5.59
C PHE A 44 15.70 -15.20 -6.85
N LEU A 45 15.24 -14.78 -8.02
CA LEU A 45 15.51 -15.47 -9.28
C LEU A 45 17.02 -15.54 -9.57
N GLY A 46 17.73 -14.42 -9.43
CA GLY A 46 19.18 -14.36 -9.64
C GLY A 46 19.95 -15.29 -8.70
N LEU A 47 19.59 -15.30 -7.41
CA LEU A 47 20.22 -16.16 -6.42
C LEU A 47 19.86 -17.64 -6.56
N ALA A 48 18.62 -17.94 -6.97
CA ALA A 48 18.20 -19.31 -7.25
C ALA A 48 18.98 -19.89 -8.44
N LEU A 49 19.18 -19.11 -9.50
CA LEU A 49 20.00 -19.50 -10.66
C LEU A 49 21.48 -19.67 -10.29
N ALA A 50 21.98 -18.94 -9.30
CA ALA A 50 23.33 -19.07 -8.75
C ALA A 50 23.49 -20.23 -7.72
N GLY A 51 22.46 -21.07 -7.54
CA GLY A 51 22.49 -22.19 -6.59
C GLY A 51 22.25 -21.81 -5.12
N SER A 52 21.93 -20.54 -4.85
CA SER A 52 21.72 -19.98 -3.51
C SER A 52 20.24 -19.63 -3.26
N ALA A 53 19.34 -20.54 -3.62
CA ALA A 53 17.89 -20.28 -3.53
C ALA A 53 17.42 -19.88 -2.12
N LEU A 54 17.97 -20.49 -1.07
CA LEU A 54 17.59 -20.18 0.32
C LEU A 54 17.89 -18.72 0.70
N LEU A 55 19.04 -18.18 0.27
CA LEU A 55 19.39 -16.77 0.46
C LEU A 55 18.43 -15.86 -0.30
N GLY A 56 18.08 -16.24 -1.53
CA GLY A 56 17.10 -15.52 -2.36
C GLY A 56 15.73 -15.46 -1.69
N ILE A 57 15.26 -16.57 -1.13
CA ILE A 57 14.00 -16.64 -0.37
C ILE A 57 14.07 -15.71 0.83
N ALA A 58 15.15 -15.75 1.61
CA ALA A 58 15.32 -14.90 2.79
C ALA A 58 15.23 -13.40 2.43
N ILE A 59 15.92 -12.97 1.36
CA ILE A 59 15.88 -11.58 0.89
C ILE A 59 14.47 -11.20 0.43
N PHE A 60 13.81 -12.05 -0.35
CA PHE A 60 12.45 -11.81 -0.82
C PHE A 60 11.47 -11.66 0.34
N VAL A 61 11.52 -12.57 1.33
CA VAL A 61 10.65 -12.54 2.51
C VAL A 61 10.85 -11.26 3.33
N VAL A 62 12.10 -10.83 3.54
CA VAL A 62 12.40 -9.58 4.27
C VAL A 62 11.84 -8.36 3.54
N LEU A 63 12.01 -8.28 2.21
CA LEU A 63 11.46 -7.19 1.40
C LEU A 63 9.92 -7.21 1.36
N ALA A 64 9.32 -8.40 1.32
CA ALA A 64 7.87 -8.59 1.37
C ALA A 64 7.27 -8.16 2.70
N ALA A 65 7.82 -8.65 3.81
CA ALA A 65 7.33 -8.32 5.14
C ALA A 65 7.48 -6.82 5.45
N SER A 66 8.65 -6.23 5.14
CA SER A 66 8.90 -4.81 5.38
C SER A 66 8.04 -3.91 4.48
N GLY A 67 7.94 -4.22 3.19
CA GLY A 67 7.08 -3.49 2.25
C GLY A 67 5.60 -3.56 2.63
N MET A 68 5.12 -4.75 2.99
CA MET A 68 3.75 -4.97 3.45
C MET A 68 3.47 -4.19 4.75
N GLY A 69 4.37 -4.27 5.73
CA GLY A 69 4.24 -3.58 7.01
C GLY A 69 4.17 -2.06 6.84
N LEU A 70 5.03 -1.48 6.00
CA LEU A 70 5.00 -0.05 5.68
C LEU A 70 3.72 0.34 4.95
N PHE A 71 3.30 -0.43 3.94
CA PHE A 71 2.09 -0.15 3.17
C PHE A 71 0.84 -0.18 4.05
N ILE A 72 0.65 -1.24 4.84
CA ILE A 72 -0.50 -1.37 5.76
C ILE A 72 -0.43 -0.31 6.87
N GLY A 73 0.76 -0.05 7.42
CA GLY A 73 0.93 0.94 8.48
C GLY A 73 0.58 2.36 8.01
N LEU A 74 0.98 2.74 6.80
CA LEU A 74 0.64 4.03 6.21
C LEU A 74 -0.84 4.09 5.81
N ALA A 75 -1.40 3.02 5.26
CA ALA A 75 -2.83 2.93 4.96
C ALA A 75 -3.68 3.16 6.22
N SER A 76 -3.33 2.51 7.34
CA SER A 76 -4.05 2.67 8.61
C SER A 76 -3.89 4.05 9.24
N ARG A 77 -2.69 4.66 9.15
CA ARG A 77 -2.40 5.97 9.80
C ARG A 77 -2.85 7.18 8.98
N LYS A 78 -2.89 7.05 7.65
CA LYS A 78 -3.23 8.12 6.70
C LYS A 78 -4.50 7.79 5.90
N GLY A 79 -5.28 6.83 6.37
CA GLY A 79 -6.54 6.40 5.77
C GLY A 79 -7.74 7.13 6.35
N ASP A 80 -8.65 7.55 5.48
CA ASP A 80 -10.00 7.97 5.89
C ASP A 80 -10.87 6.72 6.07
N ALA A 81 -11.41 6.56 7.29
CA ALA A 81 -12.27 5.43 7.68
C ALA A 81 -13.77 5.71 7.55
N LEU A 82 -14.16 6.95 7.21
CA LEU A 82 -15.53 7.42 7.07
C LEU A 82 -15.93 7.50 5.60
N HIS A 83 -15.06 8.06 4.77
CA HIS A 83 -15.34 8.29 3.36
C HIS A 83 -14.77 7.21 2.45
N THR A 84 -15.46 7.00 1.34
CA THR A 84 -15.02 6.10 0.28
C THR A 84 -14.25 6.85 -0.80
N ALA A 85 -13.43 6.15 -1.56
CA ALA A 85 -12.76 6.71 -2.74
C ALA A 85 -13.72 7.27 -3.79
N GLY A 86 -14.99 6.80 -3.81
CA GLY A 86 -16.03 7.40 -4.65
C GLY A 86 -16.39 8.82 -4.22
N ASP A 87 -16.37 9.10 -2.91
CA ASP A 87 -16.63 10.43 -2.36
C ASP A 87 -15.54 11.43 -2.77
N TYR A 88 -14.28 10.99 -2.78
CA TYR A 88 -13.16 11.80 -3.25
C TYR A 88 -13.20 12.04 -4.77
N ARG A 89 -13.52 11.01 -5.56
CA ARG A 89 -13.62 11.13 -7.03
C ARG A 89 -14.78 12.01 -7.48
N SER A 90 -15.87 12.02 -6.73
CA SER A 90 -17.03 12.88 -6.99
C SER A 90 -16.85 14.32 -6.49
N GLY A 91 -15.74 14.62 -5.80
CA GLY A 91 -15.47 15.94 -5.24
C GLY A 91 -16.30 16.27 -4.00
N ARG A 92 -17.05 15.31 -3.44
CA ARG A 92 -17.83 15.49 -2.21
C ARG A 92 -16.94 15.78 -1.00
N VAL A 93 -15.74 15.20 -1.00
CA VAL A 93 -14.72 15.39 0.04
C VAL A 93 -13.37 15.68 -0.59
N SER A 94 -12.59 16.53 0.07
CA SER A 94 -11.21 16.84 -0.35
C SER A 94 -10.22 15.93 0.38
N ASN A 95 -9.05 15.70 -0.23
CA ASN A 95 -7.96 14.94 0.38
C ASN A 95 -7.31 15.67 1.58
N GLU A 96 -7.66 16.92 1.83
CA GLU A 96 -7.28 17.65 3.03
C GLU A 96 -8.18 17.19 4.17
N ALA A 97 -7.59 16.74 5.27
CA ALA A 97 -8.34 16.38 6.46
C ALA A 97 -9.15 17.58 6.90
N ALA A 98 -10.47 17.37 7.07
CA ALA A 98 -11.35 18.37 7.63
C ALA A 98 -10.77 18.88 8.96
N PRO A 99 -10.86 20.19 9.25
CA PRO A 99 -10.37 20.78 10.49
C PRO A 99 -11.00 20.15 11.73
#